data_AF-A0A2G9MU26-F1
#
_entry.id   AF-A0A2G9MU26-F1
#
_cell.length_a   1.000
_cell.length_b   1.000
_cell.length_c   1.000
_cell.angle_alpha   90.00
_cell.angle_beta   90.00
_cell.angle_gamma   90.00
#
_symmetry.space_group_name_H-M   'P 1'
#
loop_
_entity.id
_entity.type
_entity.pdbx_description
1 polymer ?
#
loop_
_entity_poly.entity_id
_entity_poly.type
_entity_poly.pdbx_seq_one_letter_code
_entity_poly.pdbx_strand_id
1 'polypeptide(L)'
;MIIVIEGGDQAGKKTQTALLARALKQQKIKTATFSFPDYKTPIGKEIAKYLNGKRKFPPQVIHCLLAANRWEKLNEIITAQSKN
;
A
#
# COMPACT_ATOMS: atom_id res chain seq x y z
N MET A 1 10.65 -2.91 12.58
CA MET A 1 11.28 -2.71 11.26
C MET A 1 10.20 -2.54 10.21
N ILE A 2 10.33 -1.57 9.31
CA ILE A 2 9.43 -1.37 8.17
C ILE A 2 10.25 -1.57 6.90
N ILE A 3 9.74 -2.39 5.97
CA ILE A 3 10.36 -2.63 4.67
C ILE A 3 9.39 -2.16 3.59
N VAL A 4 9.87 -1.35 2.66
CA VAL A 4 9.09 -0.86 1.51
C VAL A 4 9.68 -1.45 0.23
N ILE A 5 8.82 -1.97 -0.66
CA ILE A 5 9.20 -2.51 -1.96
C ILE A 5 8.63 -1.58 -3.04
N GLU A 6 9.52 -0.83 -3.70
CA GLU A 6 9.20 0.12 -4.77
C GLU A 6 9.65 -0.38 -6.15
N GLY A 7 9.16 0.26 -7.20
CA GLY A 7 9.54 -0.03 -8.58
C GLY A 7 8.45 0.37 -9.58
N GLY A 8 8.82 0.40 -10.86
CA GLY A 8 7.88 0.68 -11.96
C GLY A 8 6.78 -0.38 -12.12
N ASP A 9 5.87 -0.14 -13.06
CA ASP A 9 4.81 -1.10 -13.38
C ASP A 9 5.40 -2.43 -13.84
N GLN A 10 4.77 -3.52 -13.40
CA GLN A 10 5.19 -4.90 -13.70
C GLN A 10 6.59 -5.30 -13.18
N ALA A 11 7.25 -4.50 -12.34
CA ALA A 11 8.54 -4.84 -11.71
C ALA A 11 8.50 -6.02 -10.70
N GLY A 12 7.39 -6.75 -10.58
CA GLY A 12 7.28 -7.91 -9.68
C GLY A 12 7.06 -7.61 -8.20
N LYS A 13 6.77 -6.35 -7.83
CA LYS A 13 6.58 -5.90 -6.43
C LYS A 13 5.69 -6.82 -5.60
N LYS A 14 4.47 -7.12 -6.09
CA LYS A 14 3.50 -7.99 -5.40
C LYS A 14 4.04 -9.39 -5.14
N THR A 15 4.73 -9.96 -6.13
CA THR A 15 5.36 -11.29 -6.03
C THR A 15 6.45 -11.27 -4.96
N GLN A 16 7.34 -10.28 -5.00
CA GLN A 16 8.44 -10.16 -4.05
C GLN A 16 7.95 -9.90 -2.61
N THR A 17 6.93 -9.07 -2.42
CA THR A 17 6.30 -8.88 -1.10
C THR A 17 5.76 -10.19 -0.54
N ALA A 18 5.09 -11.00 -1.37
CA ALA A 18 4.52 -12.27 -0.94
C ALA A 18 5.61 -13.31 -0.58
N LEU A 19 6.68 -13.40 -1.38
CA LEU A 19 7.83 -14.27 -1.11
C LEU A 19 8.55 -13.89 0.18
N LEU A 20 8.85 -12.60 0.36
CA LEU A 20 9.49 -12.09 1.57
C LEU A 20 8.64 -12.34 2.81
N ALA A 21 7.35 -12.01 2.76
CA ALA A 21 6.45 -12.23 3.89
C ALA A 21 6.33 -13.71 4.25
N ARG A 22 6.33 -14.61 3.25
CA ARG A 22 6.35 -16.06 3.48
C ARG A 22 7.66 -16.50 4.15
N ALA A 23 8.80 -16.03 3.68
CA ALA A 23 10.11 -16.37 4.24
C ALA A 23 10.25 -15.90 5.71
N LEU A 24 9.85 -14.67 6.02
CA LEU A 24 9.86 -14.13 7.39
C LEU A 24 8.95 -14.94 8.34
N LYS A 25 7.74 -15.28 7.88
CA LYS A 25 6.82 -16.10 8.68
C LYS A 25 7.36 -17.51 8.95
N GLN A 26 8.08 -18.12 8.01
CA GLN A 26 8.74 -19.41 8.22
C GLN A 26 9.83 -19.34 9.30
N GLN A 27 10.48 -18.19 9.43
CA GLN A 27 11.44 -17.91 10.51
C GLN A 27 10.76 -17.48 11.82
N LYS A 28 9.43 -17.64 11.94
CA LYS A 28 8.62 -17.22 13.09
C LYS A 28 8.67 -15.72 13.38
N ILE A 29 9.04 -14.90 12.39
CA ILE A 29 8.97 -13.44 12.48
C ILE A 29 7.54 -13.02 12.12
N LYS A 30 6.84 -12.44 13.10
CA LYS A 30 5.50 -11.89 12.87
C LYS A 30 5.57 -10.82 11.80
N THR A 31 4.72 -10.95 10.78
CA THR A 31 4.79 -10.15 9.56
C THR A 31 3.40 -9.76 9.09
N ALA A 32 3.18 -8.46 8.92
CA ALA A 32 2.00 -7.89 8.27
C ALA A 32 2.39 -7.24 6.94
N THR A 33 1.47 -7.25 5.97
CA THR A 33 1.70 -6.69 4.64
C THR A 33 0.65 -5.64 4.33
N PHE A 34 1.09 -4.50 3.82
CA PHE A 34 0.24 -3.42 3.35
C PHE A 34 0.51 -3.16 1.87
N SER A 35 -0.48 -2.66 1.13
CA SER A 35 -0.33 -2.33 -0.29
C SER A 35 -0.98 -0.98 -0.55
N PHE A 36 -0.27 -0.13 -1.30
CA PHE A 36 -0.73 1.20 -1.66
C PHE A 36 -0.73 1.37 -3.19
N PRO A 37 -1.75 2.03 -3.76
CA PRO A 37 -2.95 2.51 -3.07
C PRO A 37 -3.85 1.36 -2.57
N ASP A 38 -4.51 1.52 -1.42
CA ASP A 38 -5.55 0.58 -0.98
C ASP A 38 -6.87 0.94 -1.67
N TYR A 39 -7.15 0.29 -2.79
CA TYR A 39 -8.35 0.52 -3.61
C TYR A 39 -9.68 0.11 -2.95
N LYS A 40 -9.66 -0.48 -1.75
CA LYS A 40 -10.89 -0.85 -1.02
C LYS A 40 -11.52 0.33 -0.29
N THR A 41 -10.73 1.35 0.06
CA THR A 41 -11.22 2.52 0.80
C THR A 41 -11.94 3.50 -0.13
N PRO A 42 -12.77 4.42 0.41
CA PRO A 42 -13.39 5.47 -0.40
C PRO A 42 -12.36 6.31 -1.19
N ILE A 43 -11.23 6.69 -0.56
CA ILE A 43 -10.15 7.44 -1.22
C ILE A 43 -9.49 6.58 -2.29
N GLY A 44 -9.19 5.32 -1.99
CA GLY A 44 -8.64 4.37 -2.95
C GLY A 44 -9.52 4.18 -4.18
N LYS A 45 -10.84 4.12 -4.01
CA LYS A 45 -11.79 4.04 -5.14
C LYS A 45 -11.73 5.27 -6.04
N GLU A 46 -11.55 6.47 -5.48
CA GLU A 46 -11.37 7.68 -6.28
C GLU A 46 -10.04 7.71 -7.04
N ILE A 47 -8.95 7.23 -6.41
CA ILE A 47 -7.66 7.04 -7.08
C ILE A 47 -7.81 6.03 -8.23
N ALA A 48 -8.50 4.90 -8.00
CA ALA A 48 -8.74 3.91 -9.05
C ALA A 48 -9.53 4.49 -10.24
N LYS A 49 -10.56 5.31 -9.98
CA LYS A 49 -11.30 5.98 -11.07
C LYS A 49 -10.41 6.92 -11.86
N TYR A 50 -9.51 7.66 -11.19
CA TYR A 50 -8.54 8.53 -11.86
C TYR A 50 -7.58 7.75 -12.75
N LEU A 51 -6.92 6.71 -12.22
CA LEU A 51 -5.97 5.89 -12.97
C LEU A 51 -6.60 5.17 -14.17
N ASN A 52 -7.89 4.83 -14.08
CA ASN A 52 -8.65 4.22 -15.17
C ASN A 52 -9.28 5.24 -16.13
N GLY A 53 -8.96 6.53 -16.02
CA GLY A 53 -9.49 7.59 -16.89
C GLY A 53 -10.98 7.93 -16.67
N LYS A 54 -11.64 7.34 -15.66
CA LYS A 54 -13.06 7.55 -15.34
C LYS A 54 -13.30 8.83 -14.54
N ARG A 55 -12.24 9.46 -14.03
CA ARG A 55 -12.28 10.75 -13.32
C ARG A 55 -11.07 11.58 -13.68
N LYS A 56 -11.24 12.89 -13.80
CA LYS A 56 -10.13 13.83 -14.00
C LYS A 56 -9.87 14.60 -12.72
N PHE A 57 -8.61 14.68 -12.34
CA PHE A 57 -8.12 15.51 -11.25
C PHE A 57 -6.89 16.30 -11.73
N PRO A 58 -6.70 17.52 -11.25
CA PRO A 58 -5.40 18.17 -11.33
C PRO A 58 -4.32 17.30 -10.66
N PRO A 59 -3.06 17.33 -11.15
CA PRO A 59 -1.95 16.56 -10.56
C PRO A 59 -1.80 16.76 -9.04
N GLN A 60 -2.05 17.98 -8.55
CA GLN A 60 -1.98 18.32 -7.13
C GLN A 60 -3.04 17.59 -6.31
N VAL A 61 -4.26 17.49 -6.85
CA VAL A 61 -5.38 16.84 -6.15
C VAL A 61 -5.14 15.33 -6.05
N ILE A 62 -4.75 14.67 -7.14
CA ILE A 62 -4.46 13.23 -7.10
C ILE A 62 -3.25 12.94 -6.18
N HIS A 63 -2.24 13.80 -6.16
CA HIS A 63 -1.11 13.68 -5.24
C HIS A 63 -1.58 13.70 -3.77
N CYS A 64 -2.44 14.65 -3.40
CA CYS A 64 -3.02 14.72 -2.06
C CYS A 64 -3.85 13.47 -1.73
N LEU A 65 -4.64 12.94 -2.68
CA LEU A 65 -5.41 11.71 -2.45
C LEU A 65 -4.50 10.49 -2.22
N LEU A 66 -3.41 10.36 -2.98
CA LEU A 66 -2.41 9.31 -2.77
C LEU A 66 -1.76 9.41 -1.38
N ALA A 67 -1.49 10.63 -0.90
CA ALA A 67 -0.99 10.87 0.45
C ALA A 67 -2.04 10.52 1.52
N ALA A 68 -3.29 10.95 1.33
CA ALA A 68 -4.39 10.66 2.25
C ALA A 68 -4.67 9.14 2.37
N ASN A 69 -4.59 8.40 1.27
CA ASN A 69 -4.75 6.94 1.26
C ASN A 69 -3.67 6.19 2.06
N ARG A 70 -2.47 6.78 2.21
CA ARG A 70 -1.46 6.26 3.15
C ARG A 70 -1.80 6.61 4.59
N TRP A 71 -2.21 7.85 4.84
CA TRP A 71 -2.57 8.34 6.17
C TRP A 71 -3.74 7.58 6.80
N GLU A 72 -4.76 7.21 6.03
CA GLU A 72 -5.89 6.43 6.56
C GLU A 72 -5.48 5.03 7.07
N LYS A 73 -4.30 4.52 6.66
CA LYS A 73 -3.73 3.25 7.14
C LYS A 73 -2.77 3.40 8.32
N LEU A 74 -2.48 4.61 8.77
CA LEU A 74 -1.47 4.86 9.81
C LEU A 74 -1.74 4.05 11.08
N ASN A 75 -2.97 4.08 11.59
CA ASN A 75 -3.33 3.39 12.83
C ASN A 75 -3.20 1.86 12.69
N GLU A 76 -3.57 1.30 11.54
CA GLU A 76 -3.40 -0.13 11.24
C GLU A 76 -1.92 -0.51 11.21
N ILE A 77 -1.06 0.33 10.60
CA ILE A 77 0.39 0.12 10.54
C ILE A 77 1.02 0.19 11.93
N ILE A 78 0.69 1.22 12.73
CA ILE A 78 1.20 1.36 14.10
C ILE A 78 0.78 0.16 14.95
N THR A 79 -0.47 -0.27 14.83
CA THR A 79 -0.99 -1.46 15.56
C THR A 79 -0.28 -2.75 15.11
N ALA A 80 0.02 -2.89 13.82
CA ALA A 80 0.77 -4.04 13.34
C ALA A 80 2.23 -4.01 13.81
N GLN A 81 2.82 -2.83 13.92
CA GLN A 81 4.18 -2.64 14.41
C GLN A 81 4.31 -2.97 15.90
N SER A 82 3.35 -2.57 16.74
CA SER A 82 3.39 -2.80 18.18
C SER A 82 3.14 -4.25 18.59
N LYS A 83 2.56 -5.07 17.71
CA LYS A 83 2.29 -6.50 17.94
C LYS A 83 3.47 -7.42 17.59
N ASN A 84 4.53 -6.88 16.98
CA ASN A 84 5.76 -7.58 16.62
C ASN A 84 6.84 -7.36 17.68
#